data_AF-A0A502JTB6-F1
#
_entry.id   AF-A0A502JTB6-F1
#
_cell.length_a   1.000
_cell.length_b   1.000
_cell.length_c   1.000
_cell.angle_alpha   90.00
_cell.angle_beta   90.00
_cell.angle_gamma   90.00
#
_symmetry.space_group_name_H-M   'P 1'
#
loop_
_entity.id
_entity.type
_entity.pdbx_description
1 polymer ?
#
loop_
_entity_poly.entity_id
_entity_poly.type
_entity_poly.pdbx_seq_one_letter_code
_entity_poly.pdbx_strand_id
1 'polypeptide(L)'
;MKKSKRIFTALSHLSLPQWWQKNWQRVAFLFFLTIFIFLFIFRFLPIPFSAYMVQQKIGHILQGDFRYKTQYDWVNLENISPSVQLAVIASEDQRFPDHFGFDFEAIQRAIKYNEKSPKGVRGASTISQQTAKNLILWHGQNWLRKGLEVPATLLLEITWSKKRILEVYLNIAEFGNGIFGIEAASHYYFKKTAKNLTSNEAALLAAILPNPIIYNANKPSALIRKKQAWILRQMRNLGTEYLNDL
;
A
#
# COMPACT_ATOMS: atom_id res chain seq x y z
N MET A 1 20.35 37.34 3.19
CA MET A 1 19.66 37.23 1.89
C MET A 1 20.54 37.08 0.63
N LYS A 2 21.87 37.30 0.64
CA LYS A 2 22.72 37.19 -0.58
C LYS A 2 23.27 35.78 -0.92
N LYS A 3 23.41 34.86 0.05
CA LYS A 3 23.94 33.49 -0.20
C LYS A 3 22.94 32.57 -0.92
N SER A 4 21.64 32.68 -0.62
CA SER A 4 20.59 31.84 -1.23
C SER A 4 20.39 32.08 -2.72
N LYS A 5 20.60 33.32 -3.21
CA LYS A 5 20.47 33.65 -4.64
C LYS A 5 21.61 33.06 -5.49
N ARG A 6 22.82 32.91 -4.93
CA ARG A 6 24.00 32.33 -5.62
C ARG A 6 23.89 30.83 -5.85
N ILE A 7 23.26 30.09 -4.93
CA ILE A 7 23.05 28.63 -5.08
C ILE A 7 22.03 28.35 -6.19
N PHE A 8 20.96 29.17 -6.26
CA PHE A 8 19.95 29.05 -7.30
C PHE A 8 20.47 29.42 -8.71
N THR A 9 21.42 30.35 -8.82
CA THR A 9 22.08 30.68 -10.09
C THR A 9 23.18 29.69 -10.49
N ALA A 10 23.82 29.01 -9.53
CA ALA A 10 24.80 27.96 -9.84
C ALA A 10 24.14 26.69 -10.40
N LEU A 11 22.93 26.35 -9.93
CA LEU A 11 22.18 25.19 -10.40
C LEU A 11 21.46 25.42 -11.74
N SER A 12 21.20 26.67 -12.14
CA SER A 12 20.60 26.99 -13.45
C SER A 12 21.56 26.85 -14.63
N HIS A 13 22.86 26.61 -14.38
CA HIS A 13 23.89 26.41 -15.41
C HIS A 13 24.33 24.95 -15.57
N LEU A 14 23.85 24.01 -14.73
CA LEU A 14 23.97 22.58 -15.03
C LEU A 14 22.94 22.21 -16.10
N SER A 15 23.27 22.49 -17.36
CA SER A 15 22.53 21.93 -18.48
C SER A 15 22.69 20.41 -18.44
N LEU A 16 21.55 19.70 -18.50
CA LEU A 16 21.56 18.25 -18.68
C LEU A 16 22.43 17.90 -19.90
N PRO A 17 23.23 16.81 -19.85
CA PRO A 17 24.08 16.42 -20.97
C PRO A 17 23.31 16.43 -22.28
N GLN A 18 23.90 16.91 -23.38
CA GLN A 18 23.23 17.02 -24.69
C GLN A 18 22.59 15.69 -25.14
N TRP A 19 23.19 14.55 -24.76
CA TRP A 19 22.62 13.23 -24.98
C TRP A 19 21.25 13.03 -24.28
N TRP A 20 21.10 13.52 -23.05
CA TRP A 20 19.84 13.46 -22.30
C TRP A 20 18.78 14.35 -22.95
N GLN A 21 19.14 15.57 -23.35
CA GLN A 21 18.21 16.47 -24.06
C GLN A 21 17.67 15.84 -25.35
N LYS A 22 18.46 15.00 -26.03
CA LYS A 22 18.05 14.30 -27.26
C LYS A 22 17.31 12.96 -27.02
N ASN A 23 17.56 12.27 -25.90
CA ASN A 23 17.07 10.91 -25.66
C ASN A 23 16.11 10.75 -24.48
N TRP A 24 15.80 11.80 -23.71
CA TRP A 24 14.95 11.69 -22.52
C TRP A 24 13.58 11.06 -22.82
N GLN A 25 12.98 11.36 -23.99
CA GLN A 25 11.71 10.76 -24.40
C GLN A 25 11.82 9.24 -24.59
N ARG A 26 12.93 8.76 -25.18
CA ARG A 26 13.19 7.33 -25.35
C ARG A 26 13.43 6.64 -24.02
N VAL A 27 14.20 7.27 -23.13
CA VAL A 27 14.44 6.75 -21.77
C VAL A 27 13.14 6.68 -20.99
N ALA A 28 12.32 7.74 -21.01
CA ALA A 28 11.02 7.76 -20.36
C ALA A 28 10.08 6.69 -20.95
N PHE A 29 10.03 6.57 -22.28
CA PHE A 29 9.22 5.54 -22.95
C PHE A 29 9.65 4.13 -22.53
N LEU A 30 10.95 3.81 -22.58
CA LEU A 30 11.46 2.50 -22.17
C LEU A 30 11.19 2.22 -20.69
N PHE A 31 11.30 3.23 -19.83
CA PHE A 31 10.97 3.11 -18.41
C PHE A 31 9.49 2.76 -18.20
N PHE A 32 8.56 3.52 -18.81
CA PHE A 32 7.12 3.23 -18.70
C PHE A 32 6.75 1.90 -19.36
N LEU A 33 7.37 1.56 -20.49
CA LEU A 33 7.18 0.27 -21.17
C LEU A 33 7.64 -0.89 -20.27
N THR A 34 8.77 -0.74 -19.58
CA THR A 34 9.26 -1.76 -18.64
C THR A 34 8.29 -1.95 -17.48
N ILE A 35 7.78 -0.87 -16.90
CA ILE A 35 6.76 -0.96 -15.83
C ILE A 35 5.48 -1.58 -16.37
N PHE A 36 5.04 -1.22 -17.57
CA PHE A 36 3.84 -1.78 -18.17
C PHE A 36 3.99 -3.29 -18.42
N ILE A 37 5.12 -3.74 -18.98
CA ILE A 37 5.42 -5.16 -19.18
C ILE A 37 5.46 -5.88 -17.83
N PHE A 38 6.13 -5.30 -16.83
CA PHE A 38 6.15 -5.84 -15.47
C PHE A 38 4.74 -6.02 -14.93
N LEU A 39 3.90 -4.99 -14.97
CA LEU A 39 2.51 -5.06 -14.51
C LEU A 39 1.70 -6.07 -15.32
N PHE A 40 1.89 -6.13 -16.64
CA PHE A 40 1.18 -7.07 -17.49
C PHE A 40 1.53 -8.53 -17.14
N ILE A 41 2.80 -8.85 -16.93
CA ILE A 41 3.24 -10.19 -16.50
C ILE A 41 2.64 -10.52 -15.12
N PHE A 42 2.80 -9.61 -14.16
CA PHE A 42 2.34 -9.79 -12.79
C PHE A 42 0.83 -9.54 -12.61
N ARG A 43 0.09 -9.33 -13.69
CA ARG A 43 -1.37 -9.44 -13.70
C ARG A 43 -1.81 -10.89 -13.42
N PHE A 44 -1.00 -11.86 -13.86
CA PHE A 44 -1.35 -13.28 -13.83
C PHE A 44 -0.46 -14.13 -12.91
N LEU A 45 0.75 -13.65 -12.60
CA LEU A 45 1.71 -14.41 -11.80
C LEU A 45 1.82 -13.88 -10.37
N PRO A 46 2.04 -14.73 -9.35
CA PRO A 46 2.38 -14.30 -8.00
C PRO A 46 3.52 -13.28 -7.98
N ILE A 47 3.41 -12.27 -7.10
CA ILE A 47 4.50 -11.33 -6.86
C ILE A 47 5.56 -12.04 -6.00
N PRO A 48 6.84 -12.14 -6.40
CA PRO A 48 7.85 -12.81 -5.59
C PRO A 48 8.33 -11.94 -4.42
N PHE A 49 8.32 -10.61 -4.60
CA PHE A 49 8.66 -9.62 -3.59
C PHE A 49 8.18 -8.24 -4.04
N SER A 50 8.00 -7.33 -3.08
CA SER A 50 7.66 -5.93 -3.34
C SER A 50 8.90 -5.03 -3.15
N ALA A 51 8.89 -3.86 -3.78
CA ALA A 51 9.94 -2.85 -3.56
C ALA A 51 10.07 -2.49 -2.07
N TYR A 52 8.96 -2.48 -1.32
CA TYR A 52 9.00 -2.23 0.12
C TYR A 52 9.69 -3.34 0.93
N MET A 53 9.46 -4.62 0.62
CA MET A 53 10.17 -5.74 1.27
C MET A 53 11.68 -5.63 1.06
N VAL A 54 12.09 -5.30 -0.18
CA VAL A 54 13.50 -5.11 -0.53
C VAL A 54 14.10 -3.95 0.25
N GLN A 55 13.39 -2.82 0.32
CA GLN A 55 13.83 -1.67 1.09
C GLN A 55 14.01 -1.98 2.56
N GLN A 56 13.06 -2.67 3.21
CA GLN A 56 13.15 -3.03 4.62
C GLN A 56 14.37 -3.92 4.87
N LYS A 57 14.56 -4.96 4.03
CA LYS A 57 15.72 -5.85 4.13
C LYS A 57 17.06 -5.11 4.00
N ILE A 58 17.18 -4.21 3.00
CA ILE A 58 18.40 -3.41 2.82
C ILE A 58 18.58 -2.44 3.99
N GLY A 59 17.51 -1.79 4.46
CA GLY A 59 17.55 -0.86 5.59
C GLY A 59 18.09 -1.50 6.87
N HIS A 60 17.63 -2.72 7.20
CA HIS A 60 18.13 -3.48 8.35
C HIS A 60 19.60 -3.90 8.18
N ILE A 61 20.00 -4.35 6.98
CA ILE A 61 21.41 -4.68 6.68
C ILE A 61 22.32 -3.47 6.88
N LEU A 62 21.92 -2.29 6.38
CA LEU A 62 22.69 -1.05 6.52
C LEU A 62 22.81 -0.58 7.98
N GLN A 63 21.84 -0.93 8.82
CA GLN A 63 21.87 -0.67 10.27
C GLN A 63 22.66 -1.72 11.06
N GLY A 64 23.21 -2.75 10.40
CA GLY A 64 23.94 -3.84 11.03
C GLY A 64 23.05 -4.94 11.62
N ASP A 65 21.73 -4.91 11.38
CA ASP A 65 20.80 -5.96 11.80
C ASP A 65 20.68 -7.05 10.73
N PHE A 66 21.61 -8.00 10.77
CA PHE A 66 21.60 -9.18 9.91
C PHE A 66 20.61 -10.26 10.37
N ARG A 67 19.91 -10.07 11.49
CA ARG A 67 18.94 -11.04 12.04
C ARG A 67 17.53 -10.82 11.51
N TYR A 68 17.27 -9.69 10.87
CA TYR A 68 16.00 -9.40 10.23
C TYR A 68 15.64 -10.49 9.21
N LYS A 69 14.45 -11.08 9.36
CA LYS A 69 13.91 -12.10 8.47
C LYS A 69 12.58 -11.64 7.92
N THR A 70 12.44 -11.74 6.59
CA THR A 70 11.18 -11.51 5.90
C THR A 70 10.41 -12.83 5.88
N GLN A 71 9.27 -12.87 6.57
CA GLN A 71 8.25 -13.89 6.45
C GLN A 71 7.26 -13.43 5.39
N TYR A 72 7.17 -14.18 4.31
CA TYR A 72 6.32 -13.89 3.17
C TYR A 72 5.85 -15.21 2.57
N ASP A 73 4.55 -15.32 2.36
CA ASP A 73 3.95 -16.44 1.66
C ASP A 73 2.80 -15.93 0.80
N TRP A 74 2.80 -16.30 -0.49
CA TRP A 74 1.79 -15.86 -1.43
C TRP A 74 0.57 -16.76 -1.36
N VAL A 75 -0.61 -16.16 -1.25
CA VAL A 75 -1.90 -16.85 -1.32
C VAL A 75 -2.81 -16.17 -2.33
N ASN A 76 -3.45 -16.98 -3.19
CA ASN A 76 -4.43 -16.44 -4.13
C ASN A 76 -5.70 -15.95 -3.41
N LEU A 77 -6.39 -14.98 -4.00
CA LEU A 77 -7.53 -14.30 -3.40
C LEU A 77 -8.67 -15.26 -3.01
N GLU A 78 -8.92 -16.29 -3.81
CA GLU A 78 -9.92 -17.34 -3.54
C GLU A 78 -9.60 -18.20 -2.31
N ASN A 79 -8.34 -18.19 -1.87
CA ASN A 79 -7.88 -18.86 -0.66
C ASN A 79 -7.70 -17.89 0.52
N ILE A 80 -8.14 -16.64 0.38
CA ILE A 80 -8.25 -15.68 1.48
C ILE A 80 -9.71 -15.59 1.93
N SER A 81 -9.95 -15.66 3.24
CA SER A 81 -11.29 -15.52 3.82
C SER A 81 -11.99 -14.25 3.29
N PRO A 82 -13.26 -14.33 2.82
CA PRO A 82 -14.03 -13.16 2.41
C PRO A 82 -14.12 -12.10 3.51
N SER A 83 -14.10 -12.52 4.78
CA SER A 83 -14.07 -11.61 5.92
C SER A 83 -12.82 -10.73 5.94
N VAL A 84 -11.66 -11.22 5.49
CA VAL A 84 -10.43 -10.42 5.40
C VAL A 84 -10.54 -9.40 4.28
N GLN A 85 -10.99 -9.84 3.09
CA GLN A 85 -11.20 -8.97 1.94
C GLN A 85 -12.13 -7.80 2.33
N LEU A 86 -13.26 -8.13 2.96
CA LEU A 86 -14.23 -7.16 3.42
C LEU A 86 -13.71 -6.28 4.56
N ALA A 87 -12.95 -6.82 5.51
CA ALA A 87 -12.38 -6.04 6.62
C ALA A 87 -11.41 -4.97 6.13
N VAL A 88 -10.55 -5.31 5.16
CA VAL A 88 -9.56 -4.39 4.59
C VAL A 88 -10.24 -3.31 3.76
N ILE A 89 -11.19 -3.68 2.88
CA ILE A 89 -12.00 -2.71 2.14
C ILE A 89 -12.73 -1.79 3.13
N ALA A 90 -13.40 -2.35 4.13
CA ALA A 90 -14.15 -1.59 5.12
C ALA A 90 -13.28 -0.59 5.92
N SER A 91 -12.01 -0.92 6.15
CA SER A 91 -11.10 -0.12 6.96
C SER A 91 -10.26 0.89 6.18
N GLU A 92 -9.77 0.49 5.01
CA GLU A 92 -8.83 1.27 4.21
C GLU A 92 -9.52 2.04 3.10
N ASP A 93 -10.55 1.46 2.46
CA ASP A 93 -11.09 1.98 1.20
C ASP A 93 -12.51 1.47 0.90
N GLN A 94 -13.52 2.08 1.54
CA GLN A 94 -14.92 1.61 1.47
C GLN A 94 -15.58 1.80 0.10
N ARG A 95 -14.94 2.53 -0.82
CA ARG A 95 -15.44 2.79 -2.19
C ARG A 95 -14.53 2.15 -3.24
N PHE A 96 -13.74 1.17 -2.84
CA PHE A 96 -12.72 0.56 -3.68
C PHE A 96 -13.19 0.12 -5.08
N PRO A 97 -14.39 -0.48 -5.26
CA PRO A 97 -14.96 -0.78 -6.58
C PRO A 97 -15.32 0.46 -7.40
N ASP A 98 -15.69 1.56 -6.76
CA ASP A 98 -16.37 2.70 -7.39
C ASP A 98 -15.41 3.73 -8.02
N HIS A 99 -14.12 3.67 -7.72
CA HIS A 99 -13.15 4.68 -8.16
C HIS A 99 -12.01 4.08 -8.98
N PHE A 100 -11.34 4.92 -9.77
CA PHE A 100 -10.18 4.52 -10.58
C PHE A 100 -8.87 4.90 -9.89
N GLY A 101 -8.57 4.24 -8.77
CA GLY A 101 -7.38 4.47 -7.96
C GLY A 101 -7.42 5.63 -6.98
N PHE A 102 -8.34 6.59 -7.11
CA PHE A 102 -8.43 7.76 -6.23
C PHE A 102 -9.87 8.02 -5.79
N ASP A 103 -10.12 7.96 -4.47
CA ASP A 103 -11.39 8.39 -3.90
C ASP A 103 -11.36 9.90 -3.60
N PHE A 104 -11.81 10.70 -4.57
CA PHE A 104 -11.89 12.15 -4.43
C PHE A 104 -12.80 12.60 -3.28
N GLU A 105 -13.84 11.83 -2.95
CA GLU A 105 -14.72 12.15 -1.82
C GLU A 105 -14.02 11.88 -0.48
N ALA A 106 -13.26 10.80 -0.36
CA ALA A 106 -12.41 10.58 0.81
C ALA A 106 -11.34 11.68 0.93
N ILE A 107 -10.72 12.09 -0.17
CA ILE A 107 -9.72 13.18 -0.17
C ILE A 107 -10.35 14.48 0.33
N GLN A 108 -11.52 14.88 -0.21
CA GLN A 108 -12.21 16.08 0.24
C GLN A 108 -12.63 16.01 1.71
N ARG A 109 -13.12 14.86 2.17
CA ARG A 109 -13.46 14.65 3.59
C ARG A 109 -12.24 14.74 4.49
N ALA A 110 -11.10 14.20 4.07
CA ALA A 110 -9.85 14.29 4.81
C ALA A 110 -9.33 15.72 4.90
N ILE A 111 -9.38 16.49 3.81
CA ILE A 111 -8.99 17.91 3.79
C ILE A 111 -9.85 18.71 4.80
N LYS A 112 -11.19 18.62 4.68
CA LYS A 112 -12.12 19.31 5.59
C LYS A 112 -11.93 18.93 7.06
N TYR A 113 -11.55 17.68 7.34
CA TYR A 113 -11.23 17.22 8.69
C TYR A 113 -9.91 17.81 9.19
N ASN A 114 -8.87 17.81 8.36
CA ASN A 114 -7.53 18.28 8.71
C ASN A 114 -7.48 19.80 8.91
N GLU A 115 -8.27 20.57 8.17
CA GLU A 115 -8.42 22.01 8.37
C GLU A 115 -9.00 22.37 9.73
N LYS A 116 -9.87 21.51 10.28
CA LYS A 116 -10.61 21.75 11.53
C LYS A 116 -9.99 21.09 12.75
N SER A 117 -9.03 20.18 12.57
CA SER A 117 -8.55 19.31 13.64
C SER A 117 -7.06 19.54 13.94
N PRO A 118 -6.72 20.11 15.11
CA PRO A 118 -5.32 20.23 15.54
C PRO A 118 -4.75 18.88 16.04
N LYS A 119 -5.56 17.82 16.13
CA LYS A 119 -5.22 16.55 16.79
C LYS A 119 -4.68 15.46 15.85
N GLY A 120 -4.41 15.78 14.58
CA GLY A 120 -3.73 14.88 13.66
C GLY A 120 -4.27 14.94 12.22
N VAL A 121 -3.48 14.36 11.31
CA VAL A 121 -3.79 14.31 9.87
C VAL A 121 -4.47 12.99 9.53
N ARG A 122 -5.69 13.06 8.98
CA ARG A 122 -6.39 11.93 8.38
C ARG A 122 -5.88 11.71 6.96
N GLY A 123 -5.49 10.47 6.65
CA GLY A 123 -5.15 10.04 5.30
C GLY A 123 -6.39 9.75 4.45
N ALA A 124 -6.19 9.69 3.13
CA ALA A 124 -7.21 9.34 2.13
C ALA A 124 -6.62 8.48 1.01
N SER A 125 -5.59 7.67 1.32
CA SER A 125 -4.95 6.80 0.32
C SER A 125 -5.76 5.53 0.13
N THR A 126 -6.10 5.23 -1.12
CA THR A 126 -6.85 4.05 -1.53
C THR A 126 -6.00 2.77 -1.47
N ILE A 127 -6.64 1.61 -1.55
CA ILE A 127 -5.94 0.32 -1.66
C ILE A 127 -5.02 0.30 -2.89
N SER A 128 -5.45 0.86 -4.02
CA SER A 128 -4.64 0.95 -5.25
C SER A 128 -3.40 1.81 -5.08
N GLN A 129 -3.54 2.97 -4.44
CA GLN A 129 -2.39 3.84 -4.14
C GLN A 129 -1.39 3.15 -3.21
N GLN A 130 -1.89 2.48 -2.18
CA GLN A 130 -1.04 1.74 -1.25
C GLN A 130 -0.33 0.56 -1.94
N THR A 131 -1.02 -0.13 -2.85
CA THR A 131 -0.45 -1.21 -3.67
C THR A 131 0.65 -0.70 -4.58
N ALA A 132 0.38 0.35 -5.36
CA ALA A 132 1.39 0.96 -6.23
C ALA A 132 2.61 1.46 -5.44
N LYS A 133 2.37 2.07 -4.27
CA LYS A 133 3.42 2.53 -3.35
C LYS A 133 4.30 1.37 -2.89
N ASN A 134 3.72 0.26 -2.45
CA ASN A 134 4.49 -0.84 -1.85
C ASN A 134 5.15 -1.73 -2.91
N LEU A 135 4.49 -1.92 -4.05
CA LEU A 135 4.94 -2.81 -5.11
C LEU A 135 6.09 -2.21 -5.92
N ILE A 136 5.91 -0.98 -6.42
CA ILE A 136 6.79 -0.37 -7.42
C ILE A 136 7.71 0.67 -6.78
N LEU A 137 7.19 1.41 -5.79
CA LEU A 137 7.90 2.53 -5.18
C LEU A 137 8.55 2.11 -3.85
N TRP A 138 9.37 3.01 -3.33
CA TRP A 138 9.98 2.87 -2.00
C TRP A 138 9.22 3.74 -0.97
N HIS A 139 9.27 3.37 0.30
CA HIS A 139 8.80 4.20 1.40
C HIS A 139 9.71 5.43 1.61
N GLY A 140 9.09 6.61 1.71
CA GLY A 140 9.76 7.89 2.00
C GLY A 140 8.80 9.08 1.85
N GLN A 141 9.00 10.17 2.58
CA GLN A 141 8.12 11.37 2.55
C GLN A 141 8.61 12.45 1.56
N ASN A 142 9.04 12.05 0.36
CA ASN A 142 9.49 13.02 -0.66
C ASN A 142 8.34 13.36 -1.62
N TRP A 143 8.10 14.66 -1.83
CA TRP A 143 7.07 15.17 -2.77
C TRP A 143 7.24 14.64 -4.18
N LEU A 144 8.49 14.44 -4.64
CA LEU A 144 8.79 13.83 -5.93
C LEU A 144 8.20 12.41 -6.04
N ARG A 145 8.34 11.59 -4.99
CA ARG A 145 7.73 10.25 -4.96
C ARG A 145 6.22 10.32 -5.00
N LYS A 146 5.63 11.28 -4.27
CA LYS A 146 4.17 11.45 -4.28
C LYS A 146 3.65 11.80 -5.67
N GLY A 147 4.44 12.55 -6.46
CA GLY A 147 4.17 12.79 -7.88
C GLY A 147 4.21 11.53 -8.75
N LEU A 148 5.11 10.58 -8.46
CA LEU A 148 5.20 9.29 -9.18
C LEU A 148 4.09 8.29 -8.79
N GLU A 149 3.51 8.44 -7.61
CA GLU A 149 2.40 7.60 -7.15
C GLU A 149 1.17 7.72 -8.06
N VAL A 150 0.94 8.91 -8.63
CA VAL A 150 -0.21 9.15 -9.53
C VAL A 150 -0.14 8.31 -10.80
N PRO A 151 0.87 8.46 -11.67
CA PRO A 151 0.96 7.65 -12.89
C PRO A 151 1.11 6.15 -12.57
N ALA A 152 1.79 5.77 -11.48
CA ALA A 152 1.90 4.37 -11.09
C ALA A 152 0.54 3.75 -10.71
N THR A 153 -0.28 4.48 -9.94
CA THR A 153 -1.61 4.01 -9.52
C THR A 153 -2.54 3.91 -10.72
N LEU A 154 -2.52 4.89 -11.63
CA LEU A 154 -3.34 4.84 -12.85
C LEU A 154 -2.93 3.68 -13.74
N LEU A 155 -1.62 3.45 -13.93
CA LEU A 155 -1.14 2.33 -14.72
C LEU A 155 -1.54 0.99 -14.11
N LEU A 156 -1.51 0.88 -12.78
CA LEU A 156 -2.00 -0.29 -12.04
C LEU A 156 -3.50 -0.55 -12.30
N GLU A 157 -4.34 0.48 -12.16
CA GLU A 157 -5.80 0.38 -12.38
C GLU A 157 -6.18 0.09 -13.84
N ILE A 158 -5.40 0.56 -14.81
CA ILE A 158 -5.59 0.22 -16.23
C ILE A 158 -5.21 -1.25 -16.47
N THR A 159 -4.13 -1.71 -15.83
CA THR A 159 -3.54 -3.02 -16.13
C THR A 159 -4.15 -4.15 -15.33
N TRP A 160 -4.71 -3.93 -14.13
CA TRP A 160 -5.21 -4.97 -13.23
C TRP A 160 -6.69 -4.76 -12.88
N SER A 161 -7.42 -5.86 -12.65
CA SER A 161 -8.78 -5.78 -12.07
C SER A 161 -8.74 -5.45 -10.58
N LYS A 162 -9.86 -4.99 -10.01
CA LYS A 162 -9.97 -4.71 -8.57
C LYS A 162 -9.67 -5.93 -7.72
N LYS A 163 -10.18 -7.11 -8.11
CA LYS A 163 -9.78 -8.40 -7.51
C LYS A 163 -8.26 -8.59 -7.47
N ARG A 164 -7.57 -8.39 -8.59
CA ARG A 164 -6.11 -8.57 -8.65
C ARG A 164 -5.35 -7.54 -7.82
N ILE A 165 -5.80 -6.29 -7.80
CA ILE A 165 -5.22 -5.24 -6.95
C ILE A 165 -5.37 -5.61 -5.47
N LEU A 166 -6.56 -6.04 -5.05
CA LEU A 166 -6.82 -6.46 -3.67
C LEU A 166 -5.99 -7.68 -3.27
N GLU A 167 -5.87 -8.67 -4.15
CA GLU A 167 -5.04 -9.85 -3.94
C GLU A 167 -3.57 -9.46 -3.70
N VAL A 168 -3.01 -8.63 -4.57
CA VAL A 168 -1.62 -8.19 -4.43
C VAL A 168 -1.46 -7.35 -3.17
N TYR A 169 -2.39 -6.44 -2.87
CA TYR A 169 -2.40 -5.65 -1.64
C TYR A 169 -2.30 -6.56 -0.40
N LEU A 170 -3.19 -7.54 -0.30
CA LEU A 170 -3.26 -8.46 0.85
C LEU A 170 -2.01 -9.32 0.99
N ASN A 171 -1.30 -9.58 -0.11
CA ASN A 171 -0.04 -10.31 -0.10
C ASN A 171 1.17 -9.42 0.22
N ILE A 172 1.20 -8.15 -0.17
CA ILE A 172 2.39 -7.30 0.02
C ILE A 172 2.32 -6.36 1.22
N ALA A 173 1.15 -6.24 1.87
CA ALA A 173 0.99 -5.43 3.07
C ALA A 173 1.83 -5.99 4.24
N GLU A 174 2.45 -5.10 5.02
CA GLU A 174 3.16 -5.47 6.24
C GLU A 174 2.19 -5.50 7.42
N PHE A 175 2.12 -6.63 8.12
CA PHE A 175 1.27 -6.84 9.31
C PHE A 175 2.06 -6.90 10.61
N GLY A 176 3.39 -6.78 10.54
CA GLY A 176 4.29 -6.75 11.68
C GLY A 176 5.73 -6.70 11.21
N ASN A 177 6.68 -6.51 12.12
CA ASN A 177 8.09 -6.39 11.78
C ASN A 177 8.59 -7.61 10.97
N GLY A 178 8.79 -7.43 9.66
CA GLY A 178 9.20 -8.52 8.76
C GLY A 178 8.11 -9.53 8.42
N ILE A 179 6.84 -9.24 8.70
CA ILE A 179 5.71 -10.12 8.38
C ILE A 179 4.90 -9.47 7.27
N PHE A 180 5.04 -10.00 6.06
CA PHE A 180 4.37 -9.51 4.88
C PHE A 180 3.37 -10.52 4.37
N GLY A 181 2.20 -10.02 3.98
CA GLY A 181 1.13 -10.82 3.44
C GLY A 181 0.24 -11.43 4.50
N ILE A 182 -1.03 -11.60 4.12
CA ILE A 182 -2.06 -12.08 5.03
C ILE A 182 -1.82 -13.52 5.47
N GLU A 183 -1.25 -14.38 4.61
CA GLU A 183 -0.99 -15.78 4.95
C GLU A 183 0.05 -15.88 6.07
N ALA A 184 1.20 -15.21 5.90
CA ALA A 184 2.23 -15.12 6.93
C ALA A 184 1.69 -14.50 8.22
N ALA A 185 0.87 -13.45 8.11
CA ALA A 185 0.24 -12.82 9.26
C ALA A 185 -0.73 -13.77 10.00
N SER A 186 -1.53 -14.53 9.27
CA SER A 186 -2.48 -15.50 9.84
C SER A 186 -1.76 -16.59 10.64
N HIS A 187 -0.69 -17.16 10.07
CA HIS A 187 0.15 -18.13 10.76
C HIS A 187 0.87 -17.53 11.97
N TYR A 188 1.35 -16.29 11.85
CA TYR A 188 2.06 -15.63 12.93
C TYR A 188 1.13 -15.35 14.12
N TYR A 189 0.00 -14.68 13.90
CA TYR A 189 -0.88 -14.18 14.96
C TYR A 189 -1.89 -15.21 15.47
N PHE A 190 -2.43 -16.06 14.59
CA PHE A 190 -3.58 -16.91 14.91
C PHE A 190 -3.34 -18.41 14.67
N LYS A 191 -2.17 -18.79 14.14
CA LYS A 191 -1.80 -20.19 13.86
C LYS A 191 -2.79 -20.89 12.92
N LYS A 192 -3.29 -20.16 11.93
CA LYS A 192 -4.25 -20.62 10.92
C LYS A 192 -3.82 -20.14 9.53
N THR A 193 -4.41 -20.72 8.49
CA THR A 193 -4.31 -20.20 7.11
C THR A 193 -5.19 -18.97 6.93
N ALA A 194 -4.93 -18.11 5.94
CA ALA A 194 -5.76 -16.91 5.71
C ALA A 194 -7.21 -17.26 5.35
N LYS A 195 -7.44 -18.43 4.76
CA LYS A 195 -8.78 -18.96 4.45
C LYS A 195 -9.66 -19.15 5.68
N ASN A 196 -9.04 -19.51 6.81
CA ASN A 196 -9.73 -19.88 8.05
C ASN A 196 -9.86 -18.73 9.05
N LEU A 197 -9.51 -17.50 8.64
CA LEU A 197 -9.66 -16.33 9.49
C LEU A 197 -11.14 -15.97 9.69
N THR A 198 -11.52 -15.81 10.95
CA THR A 198 -12.84 -15.33 11.35
C THR A 198 -12.98 -13.82 11.11
N SER A 199 -14.21 -13.30 11.11
CA SER A 199 -14.45 -11.85 10.98
C SER A 199 -13.78 -11.03 12.08
N ASN A 200 -13.68 -11.56 13.30
CA ASN A 200 -13.00 -10.89 14.41
C ASN A 200 -11.48 -10.80 14.17
N GLU A 201 -10.86 -11.88 13.71
CA GLU A 201 -9.41 -11.93 13.43
C GLU A 201 -9.07 -11.07 12.21
N ALA A 202 -9.90 -11.13 11.16
CA ALA A 202 -9.81 -10.27 9.99
C ALA A 202 -9.86 -8.78 10.36
N ALA A 203 -10.83 -8.38 11.18
CA ALA A 203 -10.96 -7.01 11.65
C ALA A 203 -9.77 -6.56 12.53
N LEU A 204 -9.14 -7.47 13.27
CA LEU A 204 -7.92 -7.16 14.04
C LEU A 204 -6.73 -6.92 13.12
N LEU A 205 -6.53 -7.76 12.11
CA LEU A 205 -5.45 -7.59 11.12
C LEU A 205 -5.62 -6.28 10.34
N ALA A 206 -6.85 -5.98 9.91
CA ALA A 206 -7.17 -4.70 9.27
C ALA A 206 -6.98 -3.50 10.23
N ALA A 207 -7.24 -3.68 11.53
CA ALA A 207 -7.07 -2.60 12.51
C ALA A 207 -5.61 -2.18 12.68
N ILE A 208 -4.65 -3.10 12.55
CA ILE A 208 -3.22 -2.82 12.78
C ILE A 208 -2.49 -2.23 11.55
N LEU A 209 -3.04 -2.37 10.34
CA LEU A 209 -2.43 -1.91 9.08
C LEU A 209 -1.87 -0.47 9.07
N PRO A 210 -2.48 0.54 9.75
CA PRO A 210 -1.90 1.88 9.75
C PRO A 210 -0.56 2.00 10.45
N ASN A 211 -0.26 1.10 11.41
CA ASN A 211 1.03 1.07 12.09
C ASN A 211 1.35 -0.36 12.59
N PRO A 212 1.75 -1.26 11.69
CA PRO A 212 1.91 -2.68 11.99
C PRO A 212 3.13 -2.96 12.88
N ILE A 213 4.08 -2.03 12.97
CA ILE A 213 5.26 -2.17 13.83
C ILE A 213 4.91 -1.92 15.30
N ILE A 214 3.98 -1.00 15.57
CA ILE A 214 3.56 -0.63 16.93
C ILE A 214 2.39 -1.49 17.41
N TYR A 215 1.44 -1.79 16.53
CA TYR A 215 0.21 -2.47 16.90
C TYR A 215 0.31 -3.99 16.76
N ASN A 216 -0.34 -4.71 17.66
CA ASN A 216 -0.30 -6.17 17.68
C ASN A 216 -1.72 -6.76 17.63
N ALA A 217 -1.97 -7.65 16.66
CA ALA A 217 -3.27 -8.29 16.46
C ALA A 217 -3.60 -9.37 17.52
N ASN A 218 -2.61 -10.09 18.07
CA ASN A 218 -2.86 -11.13 19.08
C ASN A 218 -2.88 -10.60 20.52
N LYS A 219 -2.37 -9.38 20.74
CA LYS A 219 -2.46 -8.64 22.01
C LYS A 219 -2.97 -7.21 21.77
N PRO A 220 -4.24 -7.05 21.33
CA PRO A 220 -4.75 -5.75 20.93
C PRO A 220 -4.99 -4.85 22.14
N SER A 221 -4.49 -3.63 22.05
CA SER A 221 -4.78 -2.56 23.02
C SER A 221 -6.25 -2.14 22.96
N ALA A 222 -6.72 -1.37 23.95
CA ALA A 222 -8.08 -0.82 23.94
C ALA A 222 -8.39 0.01 22.68
N LEU A 223 -7.38 0.74 22.16
CA LEU A 223 -7.49 1.48 20.90
C LEU A 223 -7.76 0.55 19.72
N ILE A 224 -6.99 -0.54 19.61
CA ILE A 224 -7.16 -1.52 18.53
C ILE A 224 -8.49 -2.25 18.64
N ARG A 225 -8.94 -2.61 19.85
CA ARG A 225 -10.28 -3.20 20.05
C ARG A 225 -11.40 -2.24 19.64
N LYS A 226 -11.27 -0.95 19.95
CA LYS A 226 -12.24 0.07 19.51
C LYS A 226 -12.26 0.17 17.98
N LYS A 227 -11.10 0.15 17.33
CA LYS A 227 -11.00 0.16 15.86
C LYS A 227 -11.57 -1.13 15.26
N GLN A 228 -11.27 -2.29 15.82
CA GLN A 228 -11.83 -3.59 15.42
C GLN A 228 -13.37 -3.56 15.46
N ALA A 229 -13.96 -3.09 16.56
CA ALA A 229 -15.41 -2.98 16.69
C ALA A 229 -16.03 -2.04 15.63
N TRP A 230 -15.33 -0.94 15.30
CA TRP A 230 -15.72 -0.05 14.22
C TRP A 230 -15.67 -0.78 12.87
N ILE A 231 -14.59 -1.49 12.55
CA ILE A 231 -14.42 -2.26 11.30
C ILE A 231 -15.51 -3.31 11.17
N LEU A 232 -15.78 -4.11 12.22
CA LEU A 232 -16.84 -5.12 12.23
C LEU A 232 -18.21 -4.52 11.90
N ARG A 233 -18.51 -3.32 12.42
CA ARG A 233 -19.74 -2.60 12.06
C ARG A 233 -19.74 -2.19 10.60
N GLN A 234 -18.63 -1.70 10.06
CA GLN A 234 -18.53 -1.33 8.65
C GLN A 234 -18.66 -2.57 7.73
N MET A 235 -18.06 -3.70 8.08
CA MET A 235 -18.24 -4.96 7.36
C MET A 235 -19.71 -5.38 7.31
N ARG A 236 -20.45 -5.25 8.43
CA ARG A 236 -21.90 -5.53 8.44
C ARG A 236 -22.70 -4.58 7.56
N ASN A 237 -22.31 -3.31 7.50
CA ASN A 237 -22.98 -2.32 6.67
C ASN A 237 -22.75 -2.55 5.17
N LEU A 238 -21.57 -3.01 4.78
CA LEU A 238 -21.25 -3.34 3.40
C LEU A 238 -21.87 -4.69 2.97
N GLY A 239 -21.84 -5.69 3.85
CA GLY A 239 -22.26 -7.05 3.53
C GLY A 239 -21.24 -7.79 2.65
N THR A 240 -21.36 -9.11 2.56
CA THR A 240 -20.46 -9.93 1.73
C THR A 240 -20.72 -9.79 0.23
N GLU A 241 -21.94 -9.41 -0.15
CA GLU A 241 -22.34 -9.16 -1.54
C GLU A 241 -21.50 -8.04 -2.18
N TYR A 242 -20.98 -7.12 -1.38
CA TYR A 242 -20.07 -6.06 -1.81
C TYR A 242 -18.81 -6.58 -2.54
N LEU A 243 -18.39 -7.81 -2.27
CA LEU A 243 -17.25 -8.42 -2.95
C LEU A 243 -17.55 -8.86 -4.39
N ASN A 244 -18.83 -8.93 -4.77
CA ASN A 244 -19.24 -9.27 -6.14
C ASN A 244 -18.94 -8.12 -7.12
N ASP A 245 -18.83 -6.89 -6.63
CA ASP A 245 -18.58 -5.68 -7.41
C ASP A 245 -17.08 -5.46 -7.76
N LEU A 246 -16.21 -6.40 -7.37
CA LEU A 246 -14.76 -6.39 -7.62
C LEU A 246 -14.35 -7.00 -8.97
#